data_AF-A0A494W600-F1
#
_entry.id   AF-A0A494W600-F1
#
_cell.length_a   1.000
_cell.length_b   1.000
_cell.length_c   1.000
_cell.angle_alpha   90.00
_cell.angle_beta   90.00
_cell.angle_gamma   90.00
#
_symmetry.space_group_name_H-M   'P 1'
#
loop_
_entity.id
_entity.type
_entity.pdbx_description
1 polymer ?
#
loop_
_entity_poly.entity_id
_entity_poly.type
_entity_poly.pdbx_seq_one_letter_code
_entity_poly.pdbx_strand_id
1 'polypeptide(L)'
;MTEEFHETDHWKLLATAKRYLSGADVLRRSEDYQTSRVLFTPVLHLTAHGMEVLLKANLVGAGLTLDDLRKKYGHNIGSLWAHDLNRLLRDKAGSVARKIWQQAQSAGQWKDQFEEDPAALLEEYIAAINALHTAATDYALRYVAASEMIAPRPHLLIETFLQISDLCIRQPRSLVPSN
;
A
#
# COMPACT_ATOMS: atom_id res chain seq x y z
N MET A 1 -20.84 -28.06 1.82
CA MET A 1 -21.01 -26.66 2.23
C MET A 1 -20.11 -25.83 1.35
N THR A 2 -20.67 -24.91 0.56
CA THR A 2 -19.90 -23.85 -0.11
C THR A 2 -19.42 -22.89 0.97
N GLU A 3 -18.11 -22.73 1.12
CA GLU A 3 -17.49 -21.73 1.99
C GLU A 3 -18.01 -20.34 1.59
N GLU A 4 -18.49 -19.56 2.56
CA GLU A 4 -18.92 -18.19 2.27
C GLU A 4 -17.69 -17.33 1.95
N PHE A 5 -17.77 -16.46 0.95
CA PHE A 5 -16.58 -15.72 0.49
C PHE A 5 -15.88 -14.94 1.62
N HIS A 6 -16.65 -14.45 2.60
CA HIS A 6 -16.12 -13.71 3.73
C HIS A 6 -15.30 -14.56 4.72
N GLU A 7 -15.38 -15.89 4.61
CA GLU A 7 -14.60 -16.84 5.39
C GLU A 7 -13.26 -17.17 4.72
N THR A 8 -13.12 -16.88 3.43
CA THR A 8 -11.89 -17.18 2.65
C THR A 8 -10.71 -16.32 3.09
N ASP A 9 -9.49 -16.87 2.94
CA ASP A 9 -8.25 -16.12 3.16
C ASP A 9 -8.14 -14.89 2.26
N HIS A 10 -8.64 -14.98 1.04
CA HIS A 10 -8.66 -13.86 0.11
C HIS A 10 -9.43 -12.67 0.69
N TRP A 11 -10.67 -12.90 1.17
CA TRP A 11 -11.44 -11.83 1.79
C TRP A 11 -10.80 -11.30 3.07
N LYS A 12 -10.34 -12.20 3.96
CA LYS A 12 -9.68 -11.82 5.22
C LYS A 12 -8.48 -10.92 4.96
N LEU A 13 -7.66 -11.21 3.95
CA LEU A 13 -6.55 -10.35 3.55
C LEU A 13 -7.04 -9.00 3.01
N LEU A 14 -8.02 -8.98 2.10
CA LEU A 14 -8.58 -7.72 1.58
C LEU A 14 -9.11 -6.82 2.71
N ALA A 15 -9.88 -7.38 3.63
CA ALA A 15 -10.45 -6.66 4.77
C ALA A 15 -9.35 -6.17 5.72
N THR A 16 -8.27 -6.94 5.88
CA THR A 16 -7.10 -6.55 6.68
C THR A 16 -6.34 -5.40 6.05
N ALA A 17 -6.05 -5.46 4.75
CA ALA A 17 -5.43 -4.36 4.01
C ALA A 17 -6.23 -3.07 4.15
N LYS A 18 -7.55 -3.14 3.96
CA LYS A 18 -8.44 -1.96 4.09
C LYS A 18 -8.36 -1.37 5.49
N ARG A 19 -8.36 -2.19 6.54
CA ARG A 19 -8.24 -1.71 7.94
C ARG A 19 -6.96 -0.95 8.18
N TYR A 20 -5.82 -1.47 7.72
CA TYR A 20 -4.53 -0.79 7.89
C TYR A 20 -4.44 0.52 7.10
N LEU A 21 -4.88 0.52 5.84
CA LEU A 21 -4.87 1.73 4.99
C LEU A 21 -5.83 2.80 5.52
N SER A 22 -7.03 2.41 5.98
CA SER A 22 -7.96 3.34 6.64
C SER A 22 -7.36 3.91 7.93
N GLY A 23 -6.71 3.07 8.74
CA GLY A 23 -6.03 3.53 9.95
C GLY A 23 -4.91 4.52 9.64
N ALA A 24 -4.12 4.26 8.58
CA ALA A 24 -3.10 5.17 8.11
C ALA A 24 -3.68 6.53 7.68
N ASP A 25 -4.80 6.54 6.94
CA ASP A 25 -5.45 7.78 6.52
C ASP A 25 -6.04 8.57 7.71
N VAL A 26 -6.69 7.88 8.66
CA VAL A 26 -7.21 8.51 9.89
C VAL A 26 -6.08 9.15 10.69
N LEU A 27 -4.99 8.42 10.95
CA LEU A 27 -3.86 8.96 11.70
C LEU A 27 -3.21 10.13 10.96
N ARG A 28 -3.02 10.03 9.64
CA ARG A 28 -2.44 11.12 8.84
C ARG A 28 -3.29 12.40 8.89
N ARG A 29 -4.62 12.27 8.97
CA ARG A 29 -5.54 13.42 9.04
C ARG A 29 -5.72 13.97 10.46
N SER A 30 -5.21 13.29 11.48
CA SER A 30 -5.31 13.75 12.87
C SER A 30 -4.52 15.05 13.09
N GLU A 31 -4.99 15.87 14.04
CA GLU A 31 -4.29 17.09 14.46
C GLU A 31 -2.87 16.77 14.94
N ASP A 32 -2.69 15.68 15.69
CA ASP A 32 -1.39 15.22 16.17
C ASP A 32 -0.39 14.98 15.04
N TYR A 33 -0.83 14.42 13.89
CA TYR A 33 0.05 14.25 12.73
C TYR A 33 0.37 15.58 12.04
N GLN A 34 -0.59 16.50 11.97
CA GLN A 34 -0.40 17.79 11.31
C GLN A 34 0.51 18.73 12.12
N THR A 35 0.50 18.58 13.44
CA THR A 35 1.24 19.45 14.38
C THR A 35 2.54 18.82 14.89
N SER A 36 2.66 17.50 14.85
CA SER A 36 3.81 16.75 15.36
C SER A 36 4.26 15.64 14.40
N ARG A 37 5.57 15.35 14.42
CA ARG A 37 6.15 14.24 13.64
C ARG A 37 6.02 12.88 14.32
N VAL A 38 5.49 12.81 15.55
CA VAL A 38 5.41 11.56 16.33
C VAL A 38 4.60 10.48 15.61
N LEU A 39 3.54 10.85 14.89
CA LEU A 39 2.70 9.90 14.15
C LEU A 39 3.24 9.56 12.74
N PHE A 40 4.36 10.14 12.32
CA PHE A 40 4.92 9.90 10.99
C PHE A 40 5.28 8.43 10.76
N THR A 41 6.10 7.84 11.64
CA THR A 41 6.50 6.43 11.54
C THR A 41 5.31 5.48 11.69
N PRO A 42 4.39 5.65 12.67
CA PRO A 42 3.16 4.86 12.72
C PRO A 42 2.33 4.88 11.43
N VAL A 43 2.16 6.06 10.80
CA VAL A 43 1.45 6.19 9.53
C VAL A 43 2.15 5.41 8.42
N LEU A 44 3.47 5.52 8.31
CA LEU A 44 4.24 4.75 7.33
C LEU A 44 4.16 3.25 7.59
N HIS A 45 4.20 2.81 8.85
CA HIS A 45 4.09 1.41 9.22
C HIS A 45 2.74 0.82 8.78
N LEU A 46 1.63 1.49 9.10
CA LEU A 46 0.29 1.05 8.69
C LEU A 46 0.15 1.06 7.16
N THR A 47 0.75 2.05 6.48
CA THR A 47 0.76 2.14 5.01
C THR A 47 1.50 0.95 4.41
N ALA A 48 2.73 0.67 4.88
CA ALA A 48 3.56 -0.42 4.40
C ALA A 48 2.86 -1.78 4.56
N HIS A 49 2.32 -2.01 5.76
CA HIS A 49 1.65 -3.27 6.04
C HIS A 49 0.32 -3.42 5.28
N GLY A 50 -0.45 -2.33 5.14
CA GLY A 50 -1.65 -2.32 4.31
C GLY A 50 -1.36 -2.66 2.84
N MET A 51 -0.29 -2.09 2.27
CA MET A 51 0.17 -2.40 0.91
C MET A 51 0.64 -3.86 0.77
N GLU A 52 1.47 -4.34 1.70
CA GLU A 52 1.95 -5.72 1.73
C GLU A 52 0.78 -6.71 1.72
N VAL A 53 -0.20 -6.51 2.61
CA VAL A 53 -1.36 -7.39 2.74
C VAL A 53 -2.26 -7.33 1.50
N LEU A 54 -2.46 -6.14 0.91
CA LEU A 54 -3.24 -5.99 -0.31
C LEU A 54 -2.63 -6.75 -1.49
N LEU A 55 -1.30 -6.62 -1.67
CA LEU A 55 -0.59 -7.31 -2.74
C LEU A 55 -0.63 -8.83 -2.55
N LYS A 56 -0.51 -9.31 -1.31
CA LYS A 56 -0.71 -10.73 -0.99
C LYS A 56 -2.15 -11.17 -1.29
N ALA A 57 -3.14 -10.38 -0.94
CA ALA A 57 -4.55 -10.68 -1.20
C ALA A 57 -4.80 -10.93 -2.68
N ASN A 58 -4.27 -10.07 -3.55
CA ASN A 58 -4.44 -10.21 -4.99
C ASN A 58 -3.77 -11.48 -5.54
N LEU A 59 -2.60 -11.87 -5.00
CA LEU A 59 -1.94 -13.13 -5.34
C LEU A 59 -2.73 -14.36 -4.86
N VAL A 60 -3.31 -14.32 -3.66
CA VAL A 60 -4.21 -15.38 -3.17
C VAL A 60 -5.46 -15.48 -4.04
N GLY A 61 -6.03 -14.33 -4.42
CA GLY A 61 -7.15 -14.27 -5.35
C GLY A 61 -6.84 -14.90 -6.71
N ALA A 62 -5.57 -14.85 -7.14
CA ALA A 62 -5.07 -15.48 -8.37
C ALA A 62 -4.69 -16.96 -8.19
N GLY A 63 -4.85 -17.54 -7.00
CA GLY A 63 -4.66 -18.97 -6.73
C GLY A 63 -3.36 -19.35 -6.01
N LEU A 64 -2.55 -18.39 -5.55
CA LEU A 64 -1.39 -18.70 -4.70
C LEU A 64 -1.83 -18.99 -3.25
N THR A 65 -1.06 -19.82 -2.54
CA THR A 65 -1.34 -20.12 -1.14
C THR A 65 -0.63 -19.14 -0.19
N LEU A 66 -1.16 -18.96 1.02
CA LEU A 66 -0.50 -18.14 2.05
C LEU A 66 0.91 -18.63 2.39
N ASP A 67 1.12 -19.95 2.36
CA ASP A 67 2.41 -20.57 2.63
C ASP A 67 3.45 -20.22 1.55
N ASP A 68 3.07 -20.24 0.27
CA ASP A 68 3.95 -19.81 -0.82
C ASP A 68 4.34 -18.34 -0.65
N LEU A 69 3.36 -17.50 -0.31
CA LEU A 69 3.60 -16.07 -0.13
C LEU A 69 4.53 -15.80 1.06
N ARG A 70 4.35 -16.52 2.17
CA ARG A 70 5.20 -16.40 3.34
C ARG A 70 6.64 -16.83 3.04
N LYS A 71 6.83 -17.98 2.40
CA LYS A 71 8.16 -18.53 2.11
C LYS A 71 8.92 -17.71 1.06
N LYS A 72 8.23 -17.25 0.02
CA LYS A 72 8.87 -16.61 -1.13
C LYS A 72 9.05 -15.10 -0.97
N TYR A 73 8.08 -14.42 -0.37
CA TYR A 73 8.08 -12.95 -0.35
C TYR A 73 8.25 -12.36 1.06
N GLY A 74 7.80 -13.04 2.11
CA GLY A 74 7.86 -12.49 3.47
C GLY A 74 7.20 -11.11 3.55
N HIS A 75 7.97 -10.09 3.95
CA HIS A 75 7.54 -8.68 4.02
C HIS A 75 8.01 -7.82 2.83
N ASN A 76 8.56 -8.42 1.78
CA ASN A 76 9.14 -7.70 0.65
C ASN A 76 8.05 -7.18 -0.29
N ILE A 77 7.62 -5.94 -0.06
CA ILE A 77 6.63 -5.21 -0.87
C ILE A 77 7.10 -5.09 -2.30
N GLY A 78 8.39 -4.82 -2.56
CA GLY A 78 8.92 -4.66 -3.91
C GLY A 78 8.78 -5.93 -4.76
N SER A 79 9.05 -7.09 -4.18
CA SER A 79 8.90 -8.38 -4.87
C SER A 79 7.43 -8.75 -5.09
N LEU A 80 6.56 -8.45 -4.11
CA LEU A 80 5.12 -8.61 -4.26
C LEU A 80 4.58 -7.69 -5.37
N TRP A 81 5.02 -6.43 -5.36
CA TRP A 81 4.65 -5.40 -6.34
C TRP A 81 5.02 -5.84 -7.74
N ALA A 82 6.26 -6.29 -7.95
CA ALA A 82 6.78 -6.69 -9.25
C ALA A 82 6.18 -8.00 -9.82
N HIS A 83 5.46 -8.79 -9.01
CA HIS A 83 4.91 -10.07 -9.45
C HIS A 83 3.94 -9.92 -10.63
N ASP A 84 4.01 -10.80 -11.63
CA ASP A 84 3.20 -10.69 -12.86
C ASP A 84 1.69 -10.69 -12.59
N LEU A 85 1.24 -11.51 -11.62
CA LEU A 85 -0.17 -11.56 -11.23
C LEU A 85 -0.68 -10.26 -10.58
N ASN A 86 0.21 -9.34 -10.21
CA ASN A 86 -0.14 -8.00 -9.72
C ASN A 86 -0.13 -6.92 -10.81
N ARG A 87 0.10 -7.27 -12.09
CA ARG A 87 0.15 -6.29 -13.20
C ARG A 87 -1.09 -5.39 -13.27
N LEU A 88 -2.30 -5.97 -13.24
CA LEU A 88 -3.54 -5.19 -13.30
C LEU A 88 -3.69 -4.23 -12.10
N LEU A 89 -3.24 -4.66 -10.93
CA LEU A 89 -3.21 -3.82 -9.74
C LEU A 89 -2.23 -2.67 -9.91
N ARG A 90 -1.03 -2.91 -10.44
CA ARG A 90 -0.04 -1.87 -10.75
C ARG A 90 -0.56 -0.84 -11.76
N ASP A 91 -1.13 -1.32 -12.86
CA ASP A 91 -1.70 -0.46 -13.90
C ASP A 91 -2.81 0.43 -13.33
N LYS A 92 -3.67 -0.17 -12.48
CA LYS A 92 -4.72 0.57 -11.79
C LYS A 92 -4.15 1.60 -10.81
N ALA A 93 -3.11 1.24 -10.06
CA ALA A 93 -2.47 2.14 -9.12
C ALA A 93 -1.84 3.36 -9.80
N GLY A 94 -1.12 3.18 -10.91
CA GLY A 94 -0.57 4.30 -11.67
C GLY A 94 -1.66 5.24 -12.19
N SER A 95 -2.79 4.69 -12.66
CA SER A 95 -3.95 5.48 -13.09
C SER A 95 -4.60 6.24 -11.92
N VAL A 96 -4.72 5.61 -10.76
CA VAL A 96 -5.29 6.21 -9.55
C VAL A 96 -4.36 7.30 -8.99
N ALA A 97 -3.05 7.06 -8.95
CA ALA A 97 -2.07 8.04 -8.50
C ALA A 97 -2.11 9.32 -9.34
N ARG A 98 -2.16 9.20 -10.67
CA ARG A 98 -2.36 10.34 -11.58
C ARG A 98 -3.60 11.15 -11.23
N LYS A 99 -4.73 10.47 -11.01
CA LYS A 99 -5.99 11.12 -10.68
C LYS A 99 -5.92 11.85 -9.33
N ILE A 100 -5.38 11.20 -8.29
CA ILE A 100 -5.28 11.79 -6.95
C ILE A 100 -4.33 12.99 -6.97
N TRP A 101 -3.21 12.89 -7.67
CA TRP A 101 -2.26 13.99 -7.84
C TRP A 101 -2.91 15.24 -8.43
N GLN A 102 -3.65 15.06 -9.54
CA GLN A 102 -4.40 16.15 -10.17
C GLN A 102 -5.46 16.73 -9.25
N GLN A 103 -6.19 15.88 -8.52
CA GLN A 103 -7.19 16.33 -7.55
C GLN A 103 -6.55 17.15 -6.44
N ALA A 104 -5.46 16.65 -5.84
CA ALA A 104 -4.75 17.34 -4.78
C ALA A 104 -4.21 18.70 -5.26
N GLN A 105 -3.59 18.75 -6.45
CA GLN A 105 -3.12 20.00 -7.06
C GLN A 105 -4.26 21.00 -7.23
N SER A 106 -5.38 20.56 -7.84
CA SER A 106 -6.52 21.43 -8.11
C SER A 106 -7.22 21.95 -6.85
N ALA A 107 -7.20 21.16 -5.78
CA ALA A 107 -7.80 21.49 -4.50
C ALA A 107 -6.84 22.24 -3.56
N GLY A 108 -5.60 22.51 -3.97
CA GLY A 108 -4.56 23.08 -3.12
C GLY A 108 -4.24 22.20 -1.89
N GLN A 109 -4.45 20.89 -2.02
CA GLN A 109 -4.13 19.91 -0.99
C GLN A 109 -2.65 19.54 -1.07
N TRP A 110 -2.04 19.25 0.07
CA TRP A 110 -0.62 18.90 0.21
C TRP A 110 0.34 20.07 -0.05
N LYS A 111 1.49 20.05 0.64
CA LYS A 111 2.59 21.02 0.42
C LYS A 111 3.56 20.41 -0.60
N ASP A 112 3.15 20.36 -1.85
CA ASP A 112 3.90 19.78 -2.96
C ASP A 112 4.07 20.78 -4.11
N GLN A 113 5.08 20.56 -4.96
CA GLN A 113 5.32 21.36 -6.17
C GLN A 113 4.50 20.86 -7.37
N PHE A 114 4.09 19.58 -7.34
CA PHE A 114 3.28 18.96 -8.38
C PHE A 114 3.96 18.91 -9.77
N GLU A 115 5.29 18.84 -9.82
CA GLU A 115 6.08 18.87 -11.06
C GLU A 115 6.44 17.46 -11.57
N GLU A 116 6.44 16.47 -10.68
CA GLU A 116 6.83 15.10 -10.96
C GLU A 116 5.74 14.31 -11.69
N ASP A 117 6.13 13.25 -12.41
CA ASP A 117 5.17 12.25 -12.91
C ASP A 117 4.67 11.40 -11.73
N PRO A 118 3.38 11.48 -11.33
CA PRO A 118 2.89 10.81 -10.13
C PRO A 118 2.96 9.28 -10.20
N ALA A 119 2.97 8.69 -11.40
CA ALA A 119 3.17 7.25 -11.53
C ALA A 119 4.63 6.85 -11.25
N ALA A 120 5.60 7.59 -11.78
CA ALA A 120 7.01 7.38 -11.46
C ALA A 120 7.30 7.64 -9.97
N LEU A 121 6.74 8.72 -9.41
CA LEU A 121 6.86 9.04 -7.99
C LEU A 121 6.25 7.96 -7.08
N LEU A 122 5.13 7.34 -7.52
CA LEU A 122 4.55 6.20 -6.81
C LEU A 122 5.53 5.03 -6.74
N GLU A 123 6.21 4.69 -7.84
CA GLU A 123 7.21 3.61 -7.88
C GLU A 123 8.40 3.91 -6.94
N GLU A 124 8.89 5.15 -6.93
CA GLU A 124 9.94 5.61 -6.01
C GLU A 124 9.50 5.45 -4.55
N TYR A 125 8.26 5.83 -4.22
CA TYR A 125 7.72 5.70 -2.87
C TYR A 125 7.50 4.25 -2.45
N ILE A 126 7.11 3.37 -3.38
CA ILE A 126 7.02 1.92 -3.13
C ILE A 126 8.41 1.35 -2.82
N ALA A 127 9.44 1.76 -3.57
CA ALA A 127 10.81 1.34 -3.31
C ALA A 127 11.29 1.82 -1.92
N ALA A 128 11.04 3.09 -1.59
CA ALA A 128 11.42 3.66 -0.31
C ALA A 128 10.70 2.98 0.87
N ILE A 129 9.38 2.79 0.79
CA ILE A 129 8.63 2.13 1.87
C ILE A 129 9.01 0.66 2.02
N ASN A 130 9.34 -0.04 0.91
CA ASN A 130 9.85 -1.40 0.97
C ASN A 130 11.19 -1.49 1.71
N ALA A 131 12.12 -0.57 1.44
CA ALA A 131 13.40 -0.54 2.14
C ALA A 131 13.18 -0.41 3.65
N LEU A 132 12.32 0.53 4.08
CA LEU A 132 12.02 0.78 5.49
C LEU A 132 11.25 -0.36 6.18
N HIS A 133 10.49 -1.16 5.42
CA HIS A 133 9.64 -2.24 5.94
C HIS A 133 10.33 -3.62 5.98
N THR A 134 11.55 -3.73 5.44
CA THR A 134 12.27 -4.99 5.33
C THR A 134 13.55 -5.01 6.15
N ALA A 135 14.15 -6.19 6.28
CA ALA A 135 15.44 -6.37 6.93
C ALA A 135 16.58 -5.60 6.25
N ALA A 136 16.39 -5.10 5.02
CA ALA A 136 17.38 -4.25 4.33
C ALA A 136 17.75 -2.99 5.13
N THR A 137 16.84 -2.52 5.99
CA THR A 137 17.07 -1.40 6.91
C THR A 137 16.87 -1.81 8.37
N ASP A 138 17.04 -3.10 8.68
CA ASP A 138 16.73 -3.69 9.98
C ASP A 138 15.30 -3.38 10.45
N TYR A 139 14.34 -3.31 9.51
CA TYR A 139 12.97 -2.89 9.79
C TYR A 139 12.89 -1.49 10.42
N ALA A 140 13.41 -0.47 9.73
CA ALA A 140 13.42 0.92 10.21
C ALA A 140 12.03 1.49 10.57
N LEU A 141 10.92 0.89 10.12
CA LEU A 141 9.56 1.25 10.58
C LEU A 141 9.18 0.65 11.95
N ARG A 142 9.97 -0.30 12.46
CA ARG A 142 9.80 -0.98 13.76
C ARG A 142 10.80 -0.50 14.81
N TYR A 143 11.97 -0.05 14.38
CA TYR A 143 13.08 0.33 15.25
C TYR A 143 13.58 1.75 14.93
N VAL A 144 14.60 2.22 15.66
CA VAL A 144 15.20 3.53 15.42
C VAL A 144 15.91 3.52 14.07
N ALA A 145 15.39 4.29 13.11
CA ALA A 145 15.99 4.42 11.79
C ALA A 145 17.37 5.12 11.85
N ALA A 146 18.28 4.73 10.95
CA ALA A 146 19.53 5.46 10.78
C ALA A 146 19.26 6.87 10.22
N SER A 147 20.10 7.85 10.56
CA SER A 147 19.87 9.28 10.28
C SER A 147 19.81 9.66 8.80
N GLU A 148 20.24 8.79 7.89
CA GLU A 148 20.33 9.07 6.44
C GLU A 148 19.14 8.54 5.63
N MET A 149 18.16 7.89 6.28
CA MET A 149 17.02 7.30 5.57
C MET A 149 15.97 8.35 5.21
N ILE A 150 15.65 8.46 3.92
CA ILE A 150 14.59 9.33 3.42
C ILE A 150 13.30 8.51 3.30
N ALA A 151 12.28 8.92 4.05
CA ALA A 151 10.97 8.30 4.01
C ALA A 151 10.06 8.96 2.94
N PRO A 152 9.18 8.18 2.28
CA PRO A 152 8.27 8.72 1.30
C PRO A 152 7.21 9.60 1.96
N ARG A 153 6.65 10.53 1.19
CA ARG A 153 5.48 11.30 1.65
C ARG A 153 4.24 10.38 1.61
N PRO A 154 3.57 10.13 2.75
CA PRO A 154 2.62 9.02 2.84
C PRO A 154 1.29 9.28 2.13
N HIS A 155 0.93 10.53 1.84
CA HIS A 155 -0.38 10.87 1.27
C HIS A 155 -0.61 10.23 -0.10
N LEU A 156 0.38 10.24 -1.00
CA LEU A 156 0.23 9.65 -2.34
C LEU A 156 0.04 8.13 -2.25
N LEU A 157 0.82 7.46 -1.39
CA LEU A 157 0.69 6.02 -1.15
C LEU A 157 -0.67 5.68 -0.53
N ILE A 158 -1.02 6.32 0.58
CA ILE A 158 -2.26 6.04 1.32
C ILE A 158 -3.47 6.25 0.42
N GLU A 159 -3.60 7.43 -0.20
CA GLU A 159 -4.80 7.75 -0.96
C GLU A 159 -4.91 6.85 -2.21
N THR A 160 -3.78 6.49 -2.84
CA THR A 160 -3.77 5.56 -3.98
C THR A 160 -4.22 4.16 -3.55
N PHE A 161 -3.55 3.58 -2.57
CA PHE A 161 -3.83 2.20 -2.15
C PHE A 161 -5.15 2.07 -1.40
N LEU A 162 -5.65 3.12 -0.75
CA LEU A 162 -6.98 3.12 -0.14
C LEU A 162 -8.09 2.99 -1.19
N GLN A 163 -7.99 3.71 -2.32
CA GLN A 163 -8.95 3.57 -3.43
C GLN A 163 -8.88 2.19 -4.09
N ILE A 164 -7.68 1.62 -4.24
CA ILE A 164 -7.50 0.26 -4.76
C ILE A 164 -8.11 -0.76 -3.80
N SER A 165 -7.85 -0.62 -2.51
CA SER A 165 -8.40 -1.50 -1.47
C SER A 165 -9.93 -1.45 -1.45
N ASP A 166 -10.54 -0.26 -1.61
CA ASP A 166 -11.99 -0.12 -1.75
C ASP A 166 -12.56 -0.78 -3.00
N LEU A 167 -11.82 -0.74 -4.11
CA LEU A 167 -12.20 -1.45 -5.32
C LEU A 167 -12.14 -2.96 -5.09
N CYS A 168 -11.05 -3.48 -4.53
CA CYS A 168 -10.89 -4.91 -4.31
C CYS A 168 -11.90 -5.47 -3.29
N ILE A 169 -12.28 -4.70 -2.25
CA ILE A 169 -13.35 -5.14 -1.34
C ILE A 169 -14.70 -5.26 -2.07
N ARG A 170 -15.05 -4.27 -2.90
CA ARG A 170 -16.35 -4.28 -3.62
C ARG A 170 -16.36 -5.23 -4.81
N GLN A 171 -15.21 -5.44 -5.43
CA GLN A 171 -15.03 -6.24 -6.63
C GLN A 171 -13.76 -7.10 -6.52
N PRO A 172 -13.78 -8.17 -5.69
CA PRO A 172 -12.58 -8.94 -5.31
C PRO A 172 -11.80 -9.57 -6.46
N ARG A 173 -12.44 -9.78 -7.61
CA ARG A 173 -11.80 -10.36 -8.80
C ARG A 173 -11.41 -9.34 -9.87
N SER A 174 -11.67 -8.05 -9.67
CA SER A 174 -11.49 -7.03 -10.71
C SER A 174 -10.04 -6.78 -11.11
N LEU A 175 -9.09 -7.00 -10.20
CA LEU A 175 -7.65 -6.81 -10.43
C LEU A 175 -6.86 -8.13 -10.37
N VAL A 176 -7.58 -9.25 -10.30
CA VAL A 176 -7.03 -10.60 -10.39
C VAL A 176 -7.06 -11.00 -11.87
N PRO A 177 -5.92 -11.41 -12.47
CA PRO A 177 -5.92 -11.91 -13.84
C PRO A 177 -6.90 -13.07 -14.02
N SER A 178 -7.67 -13.06 -15.11
CA SER A 178 -8.48 -14.22 -15.48
C SER A 178 -7.55 -15.34 -15.95
N ASN A 179 -7.71 -16.53 -15.36
CA ASN A 179 -7.08 -17.76 -15.83
C ASN A 179 -7.76 -18.27 -17.10
#